data_AF-A0A4V3JCH6-F1
#
_entry.id   AF-A0A4V3JCH6-F1
#
_cell.length_a   1.000
_cell.length_b   1.000
_cell.length_c   1.000
_cell.angle_alpha   90.00
_cell.angle_beta   90.00
_cell.angle_gamma   90.00
#
_symmetry.space_group_name_H-M   'P 1'
#
loop_
_entity.id
_entity.type
_entity.pdbx_description
1 polymer ?
#
loop_
_entity_poly.entity_id
_entity_poly.type
_entity_poly.pdbx_seq_one_letter_code
_entity_poly.pdbx_strand_id
1 'polypeptide(L)'
;MEPNRTYFRSLGSGILLLLFAGCATAEIEEISFPSRGKLVFTSAKSKEGSRFLEEVRRIEDKGTSYSGEFEIRIQNFVPKKDVFSLNGKIYYDKPTGKMQIELTDRLFGISVSKVYTDGEQIRIKTAAQEKIHEQPMDDILLSDPNGGKRTIVPFPVIYYLLSSQNARLFQPNSTLVQPKEGIILVRKAGEEWTYYVTERGVATVEWNSSRKNVKAVTSVQGEVEFPPKVTLTRIVSREDSSDQNRIEIKMKKTNRIESISPSVFGF
;
A
#
# COMPACT_ATOMS: atom_id res chain seq x y z
N MET A 1 -46.75 76.06 -0.44
CA MET A 1 -46.29 75.51 -1.72
C MET A 1 -45.26 74.44 -1.43
N GLU A 2 -45.68 73.19 -1.51
CA GLU A 2 -44.79 72.06 -1.81
C GLU A 2 -44.48 72.09 -3.34
N PRO A 3 -43.42 71.43 -3.87
CA PRO A 3 -43.27 69.98 -3.74
C PRO A 3 -41.84 69.38 -3.64
N ASN A 4 -41.80 68.21 -2.99
CA ASN A 4 -41.12 66.94 -3.30
C ASN A 4 -39.77 66.91 -4.05
N ARG A 5 -38.82 66.13 -3.49
CA ARG A 5 -38.21 64.92 -4.11
C ARG A 5 -37.28 64.19 -3.10
N THR A 6 -37.77 63.10 -2.51
CA THR A 6 -37.47 61.67 -2.83
C THR A 6 -36.17 61.09 -2.26
N TYR A 7 -36.40 60.16 -1.33
CA TYR A 7 -35.54 59.10 -0.82
C TYR A 7 -34.84 58.27 -1.90
N PHE A 8 -33.59 57.89 -1.65
CA PHE A 8 -33.09 56.57 -2.05
C PHE A 8 -32.15 56.03 -0.95
N ARG A 9 -32.69 55.11 -0.15
CA ARG A 9 -31.93 54.25 0.76
C ARG A 9 -31.19 53.21 -0.09
N SER A 10 -29.88 53.23 -0.07
CA SER A 10 -29.07 52.10 -0.50
C SER A 10 -29.13 51.02 0.59
N LEU A 11 -30.04 50.05 0.41
CA LEU A 11 -29.90 48.71 0.97
C LEU A 11 -28.79 48.01 0.16
N GLY A 12 -27.56 48.09 0.63
CA GLY A 12 -26.43 47.33 0.11
C GLY A 12 -26.23 46.07 0.92
N SER A 13 -26.98 45.02 0.56
CA SER A 13 -26.85 43.64 0.99
C SER A 13 -25.42 43.24 1.39
N GLY A 14 -25.19 43.04 2.69
CA GLY A 14 -24.01 42.36 3.20
C GLY A 14 -24.06 40.91 2.76
N ILE A 15 -23.53 40.61 1.57
CA ILE A 15 -23.36 39.26 1.07
C ILE A 15 -22.40 38.54 2.02
N LEU A 16 -23.00 37.72 2.86
CA LEU A 16 -22.39 36.64 3.60
C LEU A 16 -21.73 35.70 2.59
N LEU A 17 -20.45 35.97 2.27
CA LEU A 17 -19.55 35.02 1.61
C LEU A 17 -19.29 33.89 2.60
N LEU A 18 -20.28 33.00 2.74
CA LEU A 18 -20.08 31.63 3.16
C LEU A 18 -19.12 31.02 2.14
N LEU A 19 -17.84 31.09 2.46
CA LEU A 19 -16.80 30.27 1.86
C LEU A 19 -17.24 28.83 2.10
N PHE A 20 -17.86 28.23 1.10
CA PHE A 20 -17.88 26.79 0.89
C PHE A 20 -16.42 26.36 0.69
N ALA A 21 -15.65 26.33 1.77
CA ALA A 21 -14.47 25.51 1.89
C ALA A 21 -14.99 24.07 1.87
N GLY A 22 -15.31 23.59 0.66
CA GLY A 22 -15.46 22.16 0.42
C GLY A 22 -14.22 21.51 1.00
N CYS A 23 -14.41 20.63 1.97
CA CYS A 23 -13.38 19.77 2.49
C CYS A 23 -13.01 18.79 1.37
N ALA A 24 -12.30 19.28 0.36
CA ALA A 24 -11.77 18.46 -0.72
C ALA A 24 -10.63 17.66 -0.10
N THR A 25 -10.91 16.42 0.27
CA THR A 25 -9.88 15.47 0.64
C THR A 25 -8.85 15.46 -0.49
N ALA A 26 -7.60 15.83 -0.18
CA ALA A 26 -6.53 15.86 -1.17
C ALA A 26 -6.44 14.51 -1.88
N GLU A 27 -6.10 14.51 -3.17
CA GLU A 27 -5.87 13.27 -3.91
C GLU A 27 -4.59 12.58 -3.39
N ILE A 28 -4.50 11.27 -3.58
CA ILE A 28 -3.27 10.52 -3.37
C ILE A 28 -2.38 10.75 -4.59
N GLU A 29 -1.12 11.07 -4.32
CA GLU A 29 -0.10 11.27 -5.35
C GLU A 29 -0.03 10.09 -6.32
N GLU A 30 0.10 10.39 -7.61
CA GLU A 30 0.27 9.39 -8.64
C GLU A 30 1.73 8.98 -8.74
N ILE A 31 2.00 7.68 -8.59
CA ILE A 31 3.29 7.10 -8.94
C ILE A 31 3.23 6.45 -10.32
N SER A 32 4.31 6.62 -11.07
CA SER A 32 4.44 6.04 -12.42
C SER A 32 5.07 4.65 -12.36
N PHE A 33 4.71 3.80 -13.32
CA PHE A 33 5.44 2.57 -13.56
C PHE A 33 6.84 2.92 -14.10
N PRO A 34 7.93 2.40 -13.51
CA PRO A 34 9.27 2.62 -14.02
C PRO A 34 9.40 2.28 -15.50
N SER A 35 9.93 3.23 -16.29
CA SER A 35 10.25 2.98 -17.69
C SER A 35 11.48 2.09 -17.77
N ARG A 36 11.34 0.96 -18.48
CA ARG A 36 12.45 0.03 -18.71
C ARG A 36 12.88 0.15 -20.17
N GLY A 37 14.15 0.51 -20.38
CA GLY A 37 14.78 0.38 -21.69
C GLY A 37 14.99 -1.08 -22.07
N LYS A 38 15.79 -1.32 -23.11
CA LYS A 38 16.24 -2.68 -23.43
C LYS A 38 17.25 -3.15 -22.38
N LEU A 39 16.77 -3.92 -21.42
CA LEU A 39 17.59 -4.52 -20.37
C LEU A 39 17.98 -5.94 -20.74
N VAL A 40 19.24 -6.30 -20.46
CA VAL A 40 19.74 -7.67 -20.57
C VAL A 40 19.79 -8.25 -19.17
N PHE A 41 19.05 -9.33 -18.94
CA PHE A 41 19.00 -10.00 -17.65
C PHE A 41 19.93 -11.21 -17.61
N THR A 42 20.53 -11.43 -16.44
CA THR A 42 21.31 -12.61 -16.12
C THR A 42 20.51 -13.54 -15.22
N SER A 43 20.73 -14.85 -15.32
CA SER A 43 20.12 -15.82 -14.41
C SER A 43 20.59 -15.61 -12.97
N ALA A 44 19.67 -15.76 -12.01
CA ALA A 44 19.99 -15.81 -10.58
C ALA A 44 20.98 -16.93 -10.20
N LYS A 45 21.10 -17.99 -11.01
CA LYS A 45 22.05 -19.10 -10.79
C LYS A 45 23.49 -18.76 -11.21
N SER A 46 23.69 -17.68 -11.95
CA SER A 46 25.03 -17.24 -12.30
C SER A 46 25.78 -16.73 -11.06
N LYS A 47 27.12 -16.76 -11.09
CA LYS A 47 27.94 -16.23 -9.99
C LYS A 47 27.59 -14.78 -9.66
N GLU A 48 27.42 -13.94 -10.68
CA GLU A 48 27.06 -12.53 -10.52
C GLU A 48 25.66 -12.38 -9.93
N GLY A 49 24.68 -13.14 -10.45
CA GLY A 49 23.31 -13.05 -9.98
C GLY A 49 23.10 -13.58 -8.56
N SER A 50 23.75 -14.68 -8.21
CA SER A 50 23.71 -15.21 -6.84
C SER A 50 24.33 -14.22 -5.85
N ARG A 51 25.49 -13.62 -6.19
CA ARG A 51 26.12 -12.60 -5.35
C ARG A 51 25.21 -11.39 -5.15
N PHE A 52 24.60 -10.88 -6.22
CA PHE A 52 23.69 -9.75 -6.12
C PHE A 52 22.50 -10.07 -5.19
N LEU A 53 21.86 -11.23 -5.35
CA LEU A 53 20.74 -11.63 -4.48
C LEU A 53 21.16 -11.85 -3.02
N GLU A 54 22.38 -12.33 -2.76
CA GLU A 54 22.95 -12.41 -1.40
C GLU A 54 23.17 -11.03 -0.79
N GLU A 55 23.67 -10.06 -1.56
CA GLU A 55 23.82 -8.67 -1.10
C GLU A 55 22.46 -8.06 -0.74
N VAL A 56 21.43 -8.30 -1.55
CA VAL A 56 20.05 -7.85 -1.27
C VAL A 56 19.49 -8.53 -0.02
N ARG A 57 19.68 -9.85 0.13
CA ARG A 57 19.29 -10.57 1.35
C ARG A 57 19.98 -10.00 2.59
N ARG A 58 21.28 -9.71 2.50
CA ARG A 58 22.04 -9.10 3.61
C ARG A 58 21.54 -7.70 3.98
N ILE A 59 21.05 -6.94 3.01
CA ILE A 59 20.42 -5.63 3.27
C ILE A 59 19.10 -5.83 4.03
N GLU A 60 18.23 -6.70 3.55
CA GLU A 60 16.95 -7.01 4.20
C GLU A 60 17.13 -7.65 5.60
N ASP A 61 18.16 -8.46 5.78
CA ASP A 61 18.51 -9.09 7.06
C ASP A 61 18.93 -8.08 8.14
N LYS A 62 19.20 -6.81 7.79
CA LYS A 62 19.42 -5.73 8.78
C LYS A 62 18.13 -5.16 9.35
N GLY A 63 16.97 -5.45 8.74
CA GLY A 63 15.67 -5.05 9.26
C GLY A 63 15.42 -5.60 10.67
N THR A 64 14.50 -5.00 11.42
CA THR A 64 14.13 -5.44 12.78
C THR A 64 12.64 -5.76 12.86
N SER A 65 12.18 -6.36 13.94
CA SER A 65 10.75 -6.29 14.25
C SER A 65 10.37 -4.83 14.51
N TYR A 66 9.09 -4.49 14.35
CA TYR A 66 8.60 -3.16 14.69
C TYR A 66 7.13 -3.14 15.06
N SER A 67 6.75 -2.11 15.82
CA SER A 67 5.38 -1.68 15.94
C SER A 67 5.24 -0.25 15.43
N GLY A 68 4.06 0.12 14.95
CA GLY A 68 3.83 1.46 14.44
C GLY A 68 2.38 1.88 14.49
N GLU A 69 2.18 3.18 14.53
CA GLU A 69 0.90 3.84 14.26
C GLU A 69 0.97 4.44 12.86
N PHE A 70 -0.07 4.26 12.07
CA PHE A 70 -0.10 4.73 10.69
C PHE A 70 -1.46 5.32 10.31
N GLU A 71 -1.48 6.03 9.19
CA GLU A 71 -2.68 6.37 8.45
C GLU A 71 -2.63 5.70 7.08
N ILE A 72 -3.74 5.09 6.69
CA ILE A 72 -3.94 4.55 5.35
C ILE A 72 -5.01 5.38 4.65
N ARG A 73 -4.70 5.83 3.44
CA ARG A 73 -5.65 6.46 2.53
C ARG A 73 -5.84 5.57 1.34
N ILE A 74 -7.09 5.36 0.94
CA ILE A 74 -7.44 4.57 -0.25
C ILE A 74 -8.31 5.44 -1.13
N GLN A 75 -7.85 5.64 -2.36
CA GLN A 75 -8.56 6.34 -3.41
C GLN A 75 -9.01 5.33 -4.45
N ASN A 76 -10.32 5.09 -4.52
CA ASN A 76 -10.94 4.26 -5.53
C ASN A 76 -11.35 5.14 -6.72
N PHE A 77 -11.26 4.63 -7.94
CA PHE A 77 -11.69 5.31 -9.16
C PHE A 77 -12.92 4.66 -9.79
N VAL A 78 -13.09 3.35 -9.60
CA VAL A 78 -14.19 2.55 -10.16
C VAL A 78 -15.01 1.93 -9.01
N PRO A 79 -16.36 1.93 -9.06
CA PRO A 79 -17.23 2.54 -10.08
C PRO A 79 -17.41 4.06 -9.93
N LYS A 80 -17.04 4.63 -8.79
CA LYS A 80 -17.06 6.08 -8.54
C LYS A 80 -15.83 6.48 -7.76
N LYS A 81 -15.25 7.63 -8.14
CA LYS A 81 -14.14 8.24 -7.41
C LYS A 81 -14.53 8.50 -5.96
N ASP A 82 -13.74 7.95 -5.03
CA ASP A 82 -13.94 8.10 -3.59
C ASP A 82 -12.58 8.02 -2.88
N VAL A 83 -12.44 8.74 -1.78
CA VAL A 83 -11.22 8.75 -0.97
C VAL A 83 -11.62 8.61 0.49
N PHE A 84 -11.11 7.57 1.15
CA PHE A 84 -11.28 7.41 2.59
C PHE A 84 -9.92 7.28 3.28
N SER A 85 -9.90 7.67 4.56
CA SER A 85 -8.72 7.60 5.42
C SER A 85 -9.04 6.90 6.73
N LEU A 86 -8.18 5.98 7.15
CA LEU A 86 -8.27 5.25 8.40
C LEU A 86 -6.95 5.34 9.17
N ASN A 87 -7.04 5.42 10.49
CA ASN A 87 -5.87 5.25 11.35
C ASN A 87 -5.73 3.78 11.71
N GLY A 88 -4.50 3.35 11.97
CA GLY A 88 -4.26 1.99 12.39
C GLY A 88 -2.98 1.78 13.17
N LYS A 89 -2.84 0.55 13.66
CA LYS A 89 -1.62 0.03 14.28
C LYS A 89 -1.12 -1.16 13.47
N ILE A 90 0.19 -1.25 13.35
CA ILE A 90 0.87 -2.36 12.70
C ILE A 90 1.87 -2.97 13.67
N TYR A 91 1.95 -4.29 13.68
CA TYR A 91 2.93 -5.07 14.41
C TYR A 91 3.54 -6.05 13.43
N TYR A 92 4.86 -6.07 13.34
CA TYR A 92 5.61 -7.01 12.51
C TYR A 92 6.70 -7.66 13.34
N ASP A 93 6.68 -8.98 13.39
CA ASP A 93 7.71 -9.80 14.02
C ASP A 93 8.59 -10.42 12.94
N LYS A 94 9.84 -9.97 12.86
CA LYS A 94 10.79 -10.44 11.86
C LYS A 94 11.15 -11.93 12.01
N PRO A 95 11.45 -12.45 13.22
CA PRO A 95 11.79 -13.87 13.39
C PRO A 95 10.73 -14.82 12.85
N THR A 96 9.45 -14.54 13.13
CA THR A 96 8.34 -15.40 12.68
C THR A 96 7.75 -15.01 11.34
N GLY A 97 8.01 -13.79 10.85
CA GLY A 97 7.37 -13.24 9.67
C GLY A 97 5.91 -12.81 9.89
N LYS A 98 5.41 -12.87 11.13
CA LYS A 98 4.02 -12.53 11.46
C LYS A 98 3.79 -11.03 11.37
N MET A 99 2.63 -10.65 10.84
CA MET A 99 2.19 -9.27 10.78
C MET A 99 0.73 -9.17 11.22
N GLN A 100 0.43 -8.14 12.02
CA GLN A 100 -0.92 -7.77 12.38
C GLN A 100 -1.16 -6.29 12.07
N ILE A 101 -2.23 -6.01 11.35
CA ILE A 101 -2.70 -4.67 11.04
C ILE A 101 -4.08 -4.50 11.65
N GLU A 102 -4.25 -3.45 12.44
CA GLU A 102 -5.50 -3.07 13.10
C GLU A 102 -5.93 -1.71 12.56
N LEU A 103 -7.12 -1.63 11.97
CA LEU A 103 -7.72 -0.40 11.45
C LEU A 103 -8.80 0.06 12.42
N THR A 104 -8.74 1.32 12.84
CA THR A 104 -9.75 1.93 13.72
C THR A 104 -10.72 2.76 12.88
N ASP A 105 -12.01 2.39 12.90
CA ASP A 105 -13.06 3.18 12.26
C ASP A 105 -13.37 4.46 13.07
N ARG A 106 -13.61 5.57 12.36
CA ARG A 106 -13.90 6.91 12.92
C ARG A 106 -15.34 7.06 13.40
N LEU A 107 -16.28 6.21 12.97
CA LEU A 107 -17.72 6.50 13.13
C LEU A 107 -18.34 6.10 14.48
N PHE A 108 -17.82 5.12 15.21
CA PHE A 108 -18.50 4.61 16.43
C PHE A 108 -17.58 4.21 17.61
N GLY A 109 -16.31 4.59 17.61
CA GLY A 109 -15.42 4.43 18.77
C GLY A 109 -14.93 3.01 19.07
N ILE A 110 -15.57 1.93 18.61
CA ILE A 110 -15.06 0.56 18.75
C ILE A 110 -15.50 -0.26 17.54
N SER A 111 -14.66 -0.27 16.51
CA SER A 111 -14.76 -1.19 15.38
C SER A 111 -13.35 -1.34 14.80
N VAL A 112 -12.66 -2.40 15.23
CA VAL A 112 -11.31 -2.74 14.80
C VAL A 112 -11.39 -3.80 13.71
N SER A 113 -11.17 -3.41 12.47
CA SER A 113 -10.91 -4.39 11.41
C SER A 113 -9.47 -4.85 11.55
N LYS A 114 -9.25 -6.14 11.70
CA LYS A 114 -7.94 -6.73 11.93
C LYS A 114 -7.57 -7.68 10.79
N VAL A 115 -6.37 -7.50 10.26
CA VAL A 115 -5.72 -8.41 9.32
C VAL A 115 -4.51 -9.01 10.01
N TYR A 116 -4.46 -10.33 10.08
CA TYR A 116 -3.32 -11.09 10.59
C TYR A 116 -2.74 -11.95 9.47
N THR A 117 -1.43 -12.09 9.44
CA THR A 117 -0.75 -13.05 8.57
C THR A 117 0.49 -13.63 9.24
N ASP A 118 0.81 -14.87 8.90
CA ASP A 118 2.08 -15.55 9.23
C ASP A 118 3.07 -15.57 8.05
N GLY A 119 2.75 -14.89 6.95
CA GLY A 119 3.53 -14.91 5.72
C GLY A 119 3.06 -15.96 4.69
N GLU A 120 2.19 -16.90 5.09
CA GLU A 120 1.64 -17.94 4.21
C GLU A 120 0.12 -17.80 4.04
N GLN A 121 -0.59 -17.45 5.11
CA GLN A 121 -2.03 -17.26 5.12
C GLN A 121 -2.40 -15.88 5.68
N ILE A 122 -3.57 -15.40 5.28
CA ILE A 122 -4.16 -14.15 5.74
C ILE A 122 -5.47 -14.50 6.45
N ARG A 123 -5.65 -13.94 7.64
CA ARG A 123 -6.89 -14.02 8.40
C ARG A 123 -7.42 -12.61 8.61
N ILE A 124 -8.71 -12.42 8.37
CA ILE A 124 -9.37 -11.11 8.37
C ILE A 124 -10.60 -11.18 9.26
N LYS A 125 -10.72 -10.27 10.22
CA LYS A 125 -11.94 -10.02 10.97
C LYS A 125 -12.34 -8.57 10.72
N THR A 126 -13.47 -8.38 10.07
CA THR A 126 -14.04 -7.04 9.90
C THR A 126 -14.84 -6.68 11.13
N ALA A 127 -14.96 -5.40 11.45
CA ALA A 127 -15.74 -4.98 12.60
C ALA A 127 -17.24 -5.37 12.53
N ALA A 128 -17.77 -5.51 11.31
CA ALA A 128 -19.17 -5.87 11.08
C ALA A 128 -19.45 -7.38 11.14
N GLN A 129 -18.42 -8.23 11.22
CA GLN A 129 -18.57 -9.67 11.15
C GLN A 129 -17.87 -10.36 12.31
N GLU A 130 -18.56 -11.27 12.98
CA GLU A 130 -17.96 -12.08 14.05
C GLU A 130 -17.00 -13.14 13.51
N LYS A 131 -17.26 -13.62 12.28
CA LYS A 131 -16.50 -14.70 11.66
C LYS A 131 -15.16 -14.21 11.12
N ILE A 132 -14.10 -14.96 11.42
CA ILE A 132 -12.79 -14.79 10.82
C ILE A 132 -12.81 -15.41 9.43
N HIS A 133 -12.48 -14.62 8.42
CA HIS A 133 -12.22 -15.10 7.06
C HIS A 133 -10.75 -15.50 6.94
N GLU A 134 -10.47 -16.65 6.36
CA GLU A 134 -9.11 -17.14 6.12
C GLU A 134 -8.91 -17.39 4.63
N GLN A 135 -7.76 -16.96 4.11
CA GLN A 135 -7.36 -17.15 2.73
C GLN A 135 -5.83 -17.35 2.64
N PRO A 136 -5.29 -17.92 1.55
CA PRO A 136 -3.85 -17.90 1.29
C PRO A 136 -3.29 -16.47 1.20
N MET A 137 -1.96 -16.34 1.22
CA MET A 137 -1.24 -15.08 0.92
C MET A 137 -1.49 -14.64 -0.53
N ASP A 138 -2.66 -14.06 -0.74
CA ASP A 138 -3.21 -13.55 -1.99
C ASP A 138 -3.88 -12.19 -1.74
N ASP A 139 -4.43 -11.56 -2.77
CA ASP A 139 -5.06 -10.25 -2.65
C ASP A 139 -6.27 -10.30 -1.71
N ILE A 140 -6.45 -9.23 -0.95
CA ILE A 140 -7.63 -9.07 -0.09
C ILE A 140 -8.73 -8.44 -0.92
N LEU A 141 -9.86 -9.15 -1.00
CA LEU A 141 -11.08 -8.66 -1.64
C LEU A 141 -12.00 -8.05 -0.57
N LEU A 142 -12.07 -6.72 -0.52
CA LEU A 142 -13.00 -6.03 0.36
C LEU A 142 -14.30 -5.76 -0.41
N SER A 143 -15.41 -6.32 0.07
CA SER A 143 -16.74 -6.04 -0.48
C SER A 143 -17.50 -5.12 0.47
N ASP A 144 -18.03 -4.02 -0.05
CA ASP A 144 -18.97 -3.17 0.67
C ASP A 144 -20.30 -3.93 0.86
N PRO A 145 -20.73 -4.20 2.11
CA PRO A 145 -21.99 -4.91 2.38
C PRO A 145 -23.22 -4.22 1.80
N ASN A 146 -23.17 -2.89 1.64
CA ASN A 146 -24.33 -2.07 1.26
C ASN A 146 -24.26 -1.54 -0.18
N GLY A 147 -23.10 -1.64 -0.84
CA GLY A 147 -22.82 -0.89 -2.08
C GLY A 147 -22.38 -1.71 -3.29
N GLY A 148 -22.17 -3.03 -3.14
CA GLY A 148 -21.71 -3.90 -4.25
C GLY A 148 -20.30 -3.57 -4.78
N LYS A 149 -19.64 -2.56 -4.22
CA LYS A 149 -18.28 -2.15 -4.57
C LYS A 149 -17.29 -3.19 -4.06
N ARG A 150 -16.39 -3.63 -4.94
CA ARG A 150 -15.27 -4.51 -4.60
C ARG A 150 -13.97 -3.71 -4.71
N THR A 151 -13.22 -3.67 -3.62
CA THR A 151 -11.87 -3.08 -3.57
C THR A 151 -10.87 -4.22 -3.52
N ILE A 152 -9.88 -4.21 -4.41
CA ILE A 152 -8.82 -5.21 -4.46
C ILE A 152 -7.58 -4.60 -3.82
N VAL A 153 -7.12 -5.19 -2.72
CA VAL A 153 -5.88 -4.79 -2.05
C VAL A 153 -4.81 -5.83 -2.41
N PRO A 154 -3.72 -5.46 -3.09
CA PRO A 154 -2.63 -6.36 -3.50
C PRO A 154 -1.74 -6.65 -2.30
N PHE A 155 -2.32 -7.33 -1.31
CA PHE A 155 -1.75 -7.48 0.02
C PHE A 155 -0.38 -8.15 0.02
N PRO A 156 -0.07 -9.15 -0.83
CA PRO A 156 1.28 -9.71 -0.88
C PRO A 156 2.33 -8.64 -1.21
N VAL A 157 2.05 -7.74 -2.16
CA VAL A 157 2.96 -6.64 -2.52
C VAL A 157 3.23 -5.75 -1.32
N ILE A 158 2.15 -5.37 -0.62
CA ILE A 158 2.22 -4.49 0.55
C ILE A 158 2.96 -5.20 1.70
N TYR A 159 2.65 -6.46 1.98
CA TYR A 159 3.28 -7.25 3.04
C TYR A 159 4.80 -7.36 2.84
N TYR A 160 5.27 -7.75 1.66
CA TYR A 160 6.70 -7.95 1.43
C TYR A 160 7.49 -6.64 1.49
N LEU A 161 6.88 -5.52 1.10
CA LEU A 161 7.49 -4.21 1.27
C LEU A 161 7.51 -3.75 2.74
N LEU A 162 6.40 -3.90 3.45
CA LEU A 162 6.28 -3.51 4.86
C LEU A 162 7.05 -4.43 5.81
N SER A 163 7.40 -5.65 5.39
CA SER A 163 8.20 -6.59 6.17
C SER A 163 9.67 -6.64 5.76
N SER A 164 10.04 -6.07 4.60
CA SER A 164 11.39 -6.19 4.01
C SER A 164 11.84 -7.65 3.92
N GLN A 165 10.97 -8.53 3.42
CA GLN A 165 11.25 -9.96 3.23
C GLN A 165 11.15 -10.40 1.76
N ASN A 166 11.39 -9.48 0.82
CA ASN A 166 11.24 -9.74 -0.61
C ASN A 166 12.20 -10.84 -1.08
N ALA A 167 13.38 -10.96 -0.46
CA ALA A 167 14.41 -11.94 -0.80
C ALA A 167 13.94 -13.40 -0.66
N ARG A 168 12.89 -13.66 0.13
CA ARG A 168 12.26 -14.99 0.23
C ARG A 168 11.60 -15.42 -1.09
N LEU A 169 11.20 -14.46 -1.92
CA LEU A 169 10.56 -14.71 -3.21
C LEU A 169 11.56 -14.97 -4.35
N PHE A 170 12.85 -14.70 -4.14
CA PHE A 170 13.88 -14.74 -5.18
C PHE A 170 14.42 -16.17 -5.37
N GLN A 171 13.57 -17.05 -5.89
CA GLN A 171 13.93 -18.44 -6.14
C GLN A 171 14.80 -18.57 -7.41
N PRO A 172 15.92 -19.33 -7.40
CA PRO A 172 16.88 -19.35 -8.51
C PRO A 172 16.31 -19.76 -9.88
N ASN A 173 15.25 -20.58 -9.89
CA ASN A 173 14.63 -21.09 -11.12
C ASN A 173 13.69 -20.09 -11.79
N SER A 174 13.15 -19.14 -11.02
CA SER A 174 12.15 -18.16 -11.48
C SER A 174 12.69 -16.73 -11.46
N THR A 175 13.94 -16.54 -11.04
CA THR A 175 14.52 -15.21 -10.84
C THR A 175 15.57 -14.90 -11.89
N LEU A 176 15.44 -13.73 -12.48
CA LEU A 176 16.42 -13.08 -13.34
C LEU A 176 16.82 -11.77 -12.69
N VAL A 177 18.05 -11.31 -12.95
CA VAL A 177 18.57 -10.09 -12.33
C VAL A 177 19.28 -9.21 -13.34
N GLN A 178 19.27 -7.91 -13.06
CA GLN A 178 20.13 -6.92 -13.68
C GLN A 178 20.84 -6.19 -12.51
N PRO A 179 22.03 -6.64 -12.10
CA PRO A 179 22.71 -6.09 -10.92
C PRO A 179 23.15 -4.62 -11.06
N LYS A 180 23.56 -4.19 -12.27
CA LYS A 180 24.03 -2.82 -12.52
C LYS A 180 22.94 -1.76 -12.36
N GLU A 181 21.70 -2.12 -12.68
CA GLU A 181 20.51 -1.29 -12.58
C GLU A 181 19.73 -1.57 -11.28
N GLY A 182 20.20 -2.52 -10.47
CA GLY A 182 19.53 -2.91 -9.22
C GLY A 182 18.17 -3.58 -9.44
N ILE A 183 17.96 -4.33 -10.52
CA ILE A 183 16.65 -4.89 -10.89
C ILE A 183 16.61 -6.40 -10.63
N ILE A 184 15.53 -6.87 -10.02
CA ILE A 184 15.22 -8.29 -9.86
C ILE A 184 13.88 -8.58 -10.51
N LEU A 185 13.82 -9.60 -11.35
CA LEU A 185 12.62 -10.05 -12.03
C LEU A 185 12.27 -11.46 -11.57
N VAL A 186 11.10 -11.64 -10.98
CA VAL A 186 10.58 -12.94 -10.53
C VAL A 186 9.38 -13.32 -11.37
N ARG A 187 9.45 -14.47 -12.04
CA ARG A 187 8.38 -15.00 -12.89
C ARG A 187 7.68 -16.16 -12.22
N LYS A 188 6.38 -16.04 -12.04
CA LYS A 188 5.48 -17.10 -11.58
C LYS A 188 4.44 -17.38 -12.66
N ALA A 189 3.71 -18.49 -12.54
CA ALA A 189 2.67 -18.82 -13.51
C ALA A 189 1.62 -17.70 -13.59
N GLY A 190 1.55 -17.01 -14.72
CA GLY A 190 0.63 -15.90 -14.97
C GLY A 190 0.92 -14.62 -14.19
N GLU A 191 2.11 -14.49 -13.58
CA GLU A 191 2.51 -13.29 -12.84
C GLU A 191 3.99 -12.96 -13.02
N GLU A 192 4.28 -11.68 -13.12
CA GLU A 192 5.63 -11.16 -13.13
C GLU A 192 5.79 -10.07 -12.07
N TRP A 193 6.85 -10.16 -11.29
CA TRP A 193 7.19 -9.23 -10.23
C TRP A 193 8.55 -8.61 -10.55
N THR A 194 8.65 -7.29 -10.55
CA THR A 194 9.90 -6.56 -10.78
C THR A 194 10.22 -5.72 -9.56
N TYR A 195 11.40 -5.92 -8.98
CA TYR A 195 11.88 -5.21 -7.81
C TYR A 195 13.01 -4.27 -8.24
N TYR A 196 12.96 -3.05 -7.74
CA TYR A 196 14.00 -2.03 -7.92
C TYR A 196 14.68 -1.82 -6.58
N VAL A 197 15.97 -2.14 -6.54
CA VAL A 197 16.77 -2.23 -5.34
C VAL A 197 17.79 -1.10 -5.32
N THR A 198 17.89 -0.45 -4.17
CA THR A 198 18.91 0.54 -3.85
C THR A 198 19.92 -0.06 -2.88
N GLU A 199 20.98 0.68 -2.57
CA GLU A 199 21.94 0.30 -1.51
C GLU A 199 21.29 0.09 -0.13
N ARG A 200 20.06 0.60 0.07
CA ARG A 200 19.32 0.53 1.34
C ARG A 200 18.19 -0.50 1.34
N GLY A 201 17.89 -1.12 0.20
CA GLY A 201 16.87 -2.16 0.07
C GLY A 201 15.95 -1.93 -1.11
N VAL A 202 14.86 -2.71 -1.15
CA VAL A 202 13.82 -2.62 -2.18
C VAL A 202 13.08 -1.29 -2.06
N ALA A 203 13.19 -0.44 -3.08
CA ALA A 203 12.51 0.86 -3.14
C ALA A 203 11.13 0.75 -3.79
N THR A 204 11.04 -0.03 -4.86
CA THR A 204 9.84 -0.14 -5.69
C THR A 204 9.61 -1.59 -6.10
N VAL A 205 8.34 -1.99 -6.10
CA VAL A 205 7.88 -3.29 -6.60
C VAL A 205 6.79 -3.06 -7.61
N GLU A 206 7.01 -3.52 -8.84
CA GLU A 206 5.96 -3.69 -9.84
C GLU A 206 5.46 -5.12 -9.84
N TRP A 207 4.15 -5.28 -9.98
CA TRP A 207 3.49 -6.55 -10.11
C TRP A 207 2.54 -6.51 -11.31
N ASN A 208 2.64 -7.52 -12.16
CA ASN A 208 1.86 -7.64 -13.39
C ASN A 208 1.23 -9.04 -13.41
N SER A 209 -0.08 -9.13 -13.19
CA SER A 209 -0.81 -10.41 -13.09
C SER A 209 -1.79 -10.57 -14.23
N SER A 210 -1.52 -11.53 -15.12
CA SER A 210 -2.48 -11.87 -16.18
C SER A 210 -3.70 -12.60 -15.65
N ARG A 211 -3.55 -13.37 -14.56
CA ARG A 211 -4.65 -14.09 -13.92
C ARG A 211 -5.70 -13.16 -13.34
N LYS A 212 -5.25 -12.03 -12.77
CA LYS A 212 -6.13 -11.05 -12.11
C LYS A 212 -6.41 -9.82 -12.96
N ASN A 213 -5.84 -9.77 -14.17
CA ASN A 213 -6.01 -8.67 -15.11
C ASN A 213 -5.62 -7.28 -14.58
N VAL A 214 -4.61 -7.21 -13.70
CA VAL A 214 -4.16 -5.96 -13.06
C VAL A 214 -2.64 -5.79 -13.12
N LYS A 215 -2.21 -4.52 -13.13
CA LYS A 215 -0.84 -4.13 -12.80
C LYS A 215 -0.85 -3.27 -11.56
N ALA A 216 0.11 -3.46 -10.68
CA ALA A 216 0.33 -2.59 -9.55
C ALA A 216 1.79 -2.15 -9.49
N VAL A 217 2.03 -0.96 -8.98
CA VAL A 217 3.34 -0.50 -8.55
C VAL A 217 3.21 -0.02 -7.12
N THR A 218 4.11 -0.45 -6.25
CA THR A 218 4.24 0.09 -4.89
C THR A 218 5.65 0.65 -4.71
N SER A 219 5.76 1.86 -4.18
CA SER A 219 7.04 2.57 -4.04
C SER A 219 7.15 3.28 -2.70
N VAL A 220 8.30 3.13 -2.04
CA VAL A 220 8.68 3.90 -0.86
C VAL A 220 8.96 5.34 -1.28
N GLN A 221 8.33 6.30 -0.62
CA GLN A 221 8.56 7.72 -0.90
C GLN A 221 9.71 8.25 -0.05
N GLY A 222 10.62 8.98 -0.70
CA GLY A 222 11.81 9.53 -0.06
C GLY A 222 12.92 8.49 0.12
N GLU A 223 13.65 8.61 1.24
CA GLU A 223 14.79 7.74 1.55
C GLU A 223 14.32 6.33 1.91
N VAL A 224 14.89 5.31 1.26
CA VAL A 224 14.57 3.91 1.56
C VAL A 224 15.10 3.57 2.95
N GLU A 225 14.17 3.28 3.86
CA GLU A 225 14.45 2.86 5.23
C GLU A 225 13.41 1.83 5.69
N PHE A 226 13.71 1.16 6.80
CA PHE A 226 12.83 0.12 7.33
C PHE A 226 12.41 0.38 8.79
N PRO A 227 11.11 0.31 9.13
CA PRO A 227 9.98 0.27 8.18
C PRO A 227 9.87 1.57 7.37
N PRO A 228 9.25 1.52 6.17
CA PRO A 228 9.13 2.71 5.33
C PRO A 228 8.21 3.76 5.96
N LYS A 229 8.61 5.04 5.91
CA LYS A 229 7.79 6.16 6.41
C LYS A 229 6.51 6.35 5.60
N VAL A 230 6.61 6.27 4.28
CA VAL A 230 5.49 6.44 3.35
C VAL A 230 5.64 5.44 2.21
N THR A 231 4.57 4.70 1.93
CA THR A 231 4.47 3.85 0.74
C THR A 231 3.25 4.25 -0.08
N LEU A 232 3.44 4.43 -1.37
CA LEU A 232 2.35 4.64 -2.33
C LEU A 232 2.19 3.40 -3.18
N THR A 233 0.96 2.98 -3.40
CA THR A 233 0.57 1.92 -4.33
C THR A 233 -0.39 2.49 -5.36
N ARG A 234 -0.14 2.20 -6.64
CA ARG A 234 -1.07 2.46 -7.74
C ARG A 234 -1.45 1.14 -8.39
N ILE A 235 -2.73 0.94 -8.65
CA ILE A 235 -3.28 -0.27 -9.28
C ILE A 235 -4.06 0.15 -10.51
N VAL A 236 -3.73 -0.46 -11.65
CA VAL A 236 -4.39 -0.21 -12.94
C VAL A 236 -4.87 -1.52 -13.56
N SER A 237 -5.91 -1.43 -14.40
CA SER A 237 -6.34 -2.53 -15.25
C SER A 237 -5.28 -2.87 -16.30
N ARG A 238 -5.11 -4.15 -16.63
CA ARG A 238 -4.20 -4.57 -17.72
C ARG A 238 -4.75 -4.30 -19.11
N GLU A 239 -6.06 -4.25 -19.26
CA GLU A 239 -6.72 -4.11 -20.56
C GLU A 239 -6.55 -2.70 -21.13
N ASP A 240 -6.80 -1.69 -20.31
CA ASP A 240 -6.90 -0.30 -20.73
C ASP A 240 -6.00 0.66 -19.93
N SER A 241 -5.25 0.15 -18.94
CA SER A 241 -4.42 0.95 -18.03
C SER A 241 -5.21 1.98 -17.20
N SER A 242 -6.53 1.80 -17.07
CA SER A 242 -7.36 2.65 -16.23
C SER A 242 -6.99 2.48 -14.76
N ASP A 243 -6.87 3.59 -14.02
CA ASP A 243 -6.68 3.56 -12.58
C ASP A 243 -7.85 2.85 -11.91
N GLN A 244 -7.54 1.82 -11.12
CA GLN A 244 -8.51 1.14 -10.29
C GLN A 244 -8.49 1.77 -8.91
N ASN A 245 -7.34 1.73 -8.24
CA ASN A 245 -7.15 2.14 -6.85
C ASN A 245 -5.77 2.80 -6.67
N ARG A 246 -5.67 3.74 -5.74
CA ARG A 246 -4.40 4.20 -5.16
C ARG A 246 -4.45 4.04 -3.65
N ILE A 247 -3.34 3.63 -3.04
CA ILE A 247 -3.23 3.41 -1.60
C ILE A 247 -2.00 4.17 -1.11
N GLU A 248 -2.15 4.94 -0.05
CA GLU A 248 -1.04 5.55 0.68
C GLU A 248 -1.04 4.96 2.09
N ILE A 249 0.11 4.48 2.56
CA ILE A 249 0.33 4.13 3.96
C ILE A 249 1.42 5.05 4.48
N LYS A 250 1.10 5.83 5.51
CA LYS A 250 2.01 6.78 6.15
C LYS A 250 2.17 6.44 7.62
N MET A 251 3.39 6.05 8.00
CA MET A 251 3.76 5.84 9.40
C MET A 251 3.81 7.18 10.14
N LYS A 252 3.14 7.23 11.29
CA LYS A 252 3.12 8.38 12.21
C LYS A 252 4.14 8.21 13.32
N LYS A 253 4.24 6.99 13.84
CA LYS A 253 5.16 6.60 14.89
C LYS A 253 5.64 5.18 14.62
N THR A 254 6.90 4.94 14.90
CA THR A 254 7.53 3.62 14.74
C THR A 254 8.40 3.33 15.95
N ASN A 255 8.32 2.10 16.45
CA ASN A 255 9.24 1.58 17.45
C ASN A 255 9.90 0.31 16.90
N ARG A 256 11.24 0.32 16.80
CA ARG A 256 12.02 -0.85 16.39
C ARG A 256 12.33 -1.69 17.62
N ILE A 257 12.08 -2.98 17.53
CA ILE A 257 12.30 -3.94 18.62
C ILE A 257 12.84 -5.25 18.04
N GLU A 258 13.39 -6.12 18.90
CA GLU A 258 13.93 -7.40 18.44
C GLU A 258 12.80 -8.37 18.05
N SER A 259 11.76 -8.48 18.87
CA SER A 259 10.60 -9.34 18.63
C SER A 259 9.32 -8.73 19.20
N ILE A 260 8.18 -9.14 18.65
CA ILE A 260 6.84 -8.77 19.14
C ILE A 260 6.33 -9.92 20.01
N SER A 261 5.71 -9.59 21.15
CA SER A 261 5.07 -10.61 22.00
C SER A 261 4.09 -11.47 21.20
N PRO A 262 4.14 -12.82 21.29
CA PRO A 262 3.20 -13.69 20.61
C PRO A 262 1.73 -13.39 20.90
N SER A 263 1.42 -12.86 22.09
CA SER A 263 0.06 -12.47 22.50
C SER A 263 -0.56 -11.33 21.69
N VAL A 264 0.24 -10.57 20.94
CA VAL A 264 -0.26 -9.52 20.05
C VAL A 264 -0.96 -10.13 18.84
N PHE A 265 -0.50 -11.29 18.37
CA PHE A 265 -0.92 -11.87 17.11
C PHE A 265 -2.17 -12.75 17.24
N GLY A 266 -3.18 -12.50 16.41
CA GLY A 266 -4.41 -13.29 16.33
C GLY A 266 -5.66 -12.48 16.64
N PHE A 267 -6.79 -13.16 16.86
CA PHE A 267 -8.09 -12.56 17.15
C PHE A 267 -8.55 -12.83 18.58
#